data_AF-A0A2P6RRM9-F1
#
_entry.id   AF-A0A2P6RRM9-F1
#
_cell.length_a   1.000
_cell.length_b   1.000
_cell.length_c   1.000
_cell.angle_alpha   90.00
_cell.angle_beta   90.00
_cell.angle_gamma   90.00
#
_symmetry.space_group_name_H-M   'P 1'
#
loop_
_entity.id
_entity.type
_entity.pdbx_description
1 polymer ?
#
loop_
_entity_poly.entity_id
_entity_poly.type
_entity_poly.pdbx_seq_one_letter_code
_entity_poly.pdbx_strand_id
1 'polypeptide(L)'
;MAIISDFQEEQNQTETKVTTPPSESSSSLKAEEKKVKVEEDKGKGSKLVPNKGNGLDLEKYSWTQSLQEVNIVIPVPAGTKSRDIVYEAKAKHLKFGLKGQPAPIIDGDLFQSIKPDECLWSIEDQSAVSILLTKQNQTDWWKSLLKGDPEIDTQKVEPEPSKLSDLDSETRRTVEKMMFDQRQKQMGRPTSDEMQQQELLKKFMEQNPNMDFSKVKMMQ
;
A
#
# COMPACT_ATOMS: atom_id res chain seq x y z
N MET A 1 33.30 63.79 25.65
CA MET A 1 32.28 64.48 24.82
C MET A 1 30.95 63.80 25.07
N ALA A 2 29.85 64.55 25.15
CA ALA A 2 28.48 64.03 25.18
C ALA A 2 28.02 63.66 23.74
N ILE A 3 26.88 63.05 23.40
CA ILE A 3 25.49 63.07 23.91
C ILE A 3 24.81 61.70 23.58
N ILE A 4 24.23 60.97 24.54
CA ILE A 4 22.79 60.74 24.87
C ILE A 4 21.94 59.91 23.87
N SER A 5 21.11 59.04 24.48
CA SER A 5 19.89 58.34 24.06
C SER A 5 19.97 56.87 23.64
N ASP A 6 19.09 55.96 24.09
CA ASP A 6 18.17 55.79 25.23
C ASP A 6 17.26 54.60 24.80
N PHE A 7 17.05 53.58 25.65
CA PHE A 7 15.74 53.16 26.19
C PHE A 7 15.67 51.70 26.68
N GLN A 8 14.88 51.46 27.75
CA GLN A 8 14.72 50.23 28.55
C GLN A 8 13.22 50.04 28.94
N GLU A 9 12.72 49.00 29.62
CA GLU A 9 13.29 47.83 30.35
C GLU A 9 12.37 46.58 30.03
N GLU A 10 12.73 45.31 30.28
CA GLU A 10 12.36 44.46 31.45
C GLU A 10 10.89 44.50 31.96
N GLN A 11 10.25 43.50 32.61
CA GLN A 11 10.43 42.03 32.78
C GLN A 11 9.19 41.42 33.50
N ASN A 12 8.79 40.19 33.14
CA ASN A 12 8.35 39.08 34.04
C ASN A 12 6.95 39.02 34.77
N GLN A 13 6.60 37.77 35.14
CA GLN A 13 5.56 37.25 36.09
C GLN A 13 4.08 37.19 35.60
N THR A 14 3.22 36.22 36.00
CA THR A 14 3.23 35.15 37.04
C THR A 14 2.57 33.83 36.57
N GLU A 15 2.80 32.71 37.31
CA GLU A 15 2.02 31.46 37.24
C GLU A 15 0.75 31.49 38.13
N THR A 16 -0.28 30.67 37.83
CA THR A 16 -1.03 29.91 38.87
C THR A 16 -1.84 28.73 38.29
N LYS A 17 -2.28 27.82 39.17
CA LYS A 17 -2.82 26.48 38.88
C LYS A 17 -4.19 26.28 39.57
N VAL A 18 -4.85 25.16 39.23
CA VAL A 18 -5.82 24.35 40.03
C VAL A 18 -7.35 24.53 39.73
N THR A 19 -8.00 23.35 39.60
CA THR A 19 -9.42 22.97 39.83
C THR A 19 -10.50 23.07 38.73
N THR A 20 -10.89 21.87 38.25
CA THR A 20 -12.19 21.42 37.69
C THR A 20 -13.12 20.91 38.82
N PRO A 21 -14.32 20.31 38.61
CA PRO A 21 -15.20 20.10 37.44
C PRO A 21 -16.58 20.81 37.71
N PRO A 22 -17.83 20.32 37.42
CA PRO A 22 -18.35 19.29 36.50
C PRO A 22 -19.61 19.68 35.65
N SER A 23 -20.10 18.70 34.87
CA SER A 23 -21.49 18.50 34.34
C SER A 23 -22.05 19.48 33.28
N GLU A 24 -22.86 19.07 32.28
CA GLU A 24 -23.13 17.72 31.73
C GLU A 24 -23.82 17.82 30.34
N SER A 25 -23.82 16.72 29.57
CA SER A 25 -24.65 16.44 28.36
C SER A 25 -24.37 17.25 27.07
N SER A 26 -24.69 16.78 25.84
CA SER A 26 -24.76 15.41 25.27
C SER A 26 -24.91 15.50 23.73
N SER A 27 -24.79 14.36 23.02
CA SER A 27 -24.92 14.10 21.55
C SER A 27 -23.59 14.09 20.78
N SER A 28 -23.06 12.98 20.21
CA SER A 28 -23.57 11.68 19.72
C SER A 28 -23.97 11.62 18.24
N LEU A 29 -23.00 11.40 17.36
CA LEU A 29 -23.15 10.86 15.99
C LEU A 29 -22.06 9.79 15.78
N LYS A 30 -22.34 8.52 16.11
CA LYS A 30 -22.68 7.43 15.15
C LYS A 30 -21.62 7.16 14.08
N ALA A 31 -20.77 6.15 14.36
CA ALA A 31 -20.04 5.42 13.34
C ALA A 31 -20.96 4.37 12.67
N GLU A 32 -20.83 4.17 11.36
CA GLU A 32 -21.57 3.14 10.62
C GLU A 32 -20.81 1.81 10.59
N GLU A 33 -21.31 0.83 11.35
CA GLU A 33 -20.88 -0.56 11.21
C GLU A 33 -21.45 -1.18 9.92
N LYS A 34 -20.64 -1.26 8.86
CA LYS A 34 -20.98 -2.09 7.68
C LYS A 34 -20.80 -3.58 7.99
N LYS A 35 -21.84 -4.15 8.59
CA LYS A 35 -21.98 -5.59 8.85
C LYS A 35 -22.19 -6.33 7.53
N VAL A 36 -21.13 -6.84 6.92
CA VAL A 36 -21.22 -7.70 5.73
C VAL A 36 -21.81 -9.06 6.15
N LYS A 37 -22.98 -9.39 5.62
CA LYS A 37 -23.49 -10.77 5.65
C LYS A 37 -22.62 -11.61 4.73
N VAL A 38 -22.01 -12.66 5.27
CA VAL A 38 -21.53 -13.79 4.45
C VAL A 38 -22.75 -14.63 4.13
N GLU A 39 -23.13 -14.69 2.85
CA GLU A 39 -24.10 -15.67 2.37
C GLU A 39 -23.41 -17.03 2.22
N GLU A 40 -23.96 -18.09 2.82
CA GLU A 40 -23.54 -19.46 2.55
C GLU A 40 -23.99 -19.85 1.13
N ASP A 41 -23.18 -19.58 0.11
CA ASP A 41 -23.29 -20.29 -1.17
C ASP A 41 -22.43 -21.54 -1.15
N LYS A 42 -23.08 -22.72 -1.13
CA LYS A 42 -22.41 -24.03 -1.27
C LYS A 42 -22.15 -24.34 -2.75
N GLY A 43 -21.42 -23.45 -3.41
CA GLY A 43 -20.97 -23.56 -4.79
C GLY A 43 -19.46 -23.81 -4.89
N LYS A 44 -19.04 -24.85 -5.65
CA LYS A 44 -17.64 -25.02 -6.02
C LYS A 44 -17.18 -23.87 -6.93
N GLY A 45 -16.25 -23.03 -6.45
CA GLY A 45 -15.28 -22.36 -7.33
C GLY A 45 -15.35 -20.83 -7.47
N SER A 46 -16.12 -20.11 -6.66
CA SER A 46 -16.02 -18.64 -6.61
C SER A 46 -14.76 -18.20 -5.86
N LYS A 47 -13.69 -17.90 -6.61
CA LYS A 47 -12.48 -17.26 -6.05
C LYS A 47 -12.84 -15.87 -5.50
N LEU A 48 -12.29 -15.55 -4.33
CA LEU A 48 -12.58 -14.31 -3.61
C LEU A 48 -11.91 -13.09 -4.27
N VAL A 49 -12.49 -11.91 -4.11
CA VAL A 49 -11.83 -10.65 -4.51
C VAL A 49 -10.70 -10.36 -3.49
N PRO A 50 -9.46 -10.06 -3.94
CA PRO A 50 -8.38 -9.71 -3.01
C PRO A 50 -8.68 -8.46 -2.18
N ASN A 51 -8.07 -8.33 -1.00
CA ASN A 51 -7.99 -7.07 -0.27
C ASN A 51 -7.05 -6.08 -1.00
N LYS A 52 -6.95 -4.84 -0.50
CA LYS A 52 -6.08 -3.79 -1.10
C LYS A 52 -4.60 -4.14 -1.17
N GLY A 53 -4.14 -5.13 -0.40
CA GLY A 53 -2.78 -5.64 -0.44
C GLY A 53 -2.67 -6.99 -1.15
N ASN A 54 -3.60 -7.32 -2.05
CA ASN A 54 -3.57 -8.53 -2.88
C ASN A 54 -3.62 -9.86 -2.12
N GLY A 55 -4.11 -9.87 -0.88
CA GLY A 55 -4.35 -11.07 -0.06
C GLY A 55 -5.80 -11.14 0.43
N LEU A 56 -6.01 -11.61 1.67
CA LEU A 56 -7.34 -11.68 2.29
C LEU A 56 -7.33 -11.22 3.74
N ASP A 57 -8.49 -10.73 4.18
CA ASP A 57 -8.80 -10.48 5.57
C ASP A 57 -9.63 -11.66 6.09
N LEU A 58 -9.05 -12.46 6.99
CA LEU A 58 -9.70 -13.63 7.61
C LEU A 58 -10.05 -13.32 9.08
N GLU A 59 -10.87 -14.17 9.70
CA GLU A 59 -11.36 -13.96 11.08
C GLU A 59 -10.24 -13.77 12.12
N LYS A 60 -9.11 -14.47 11.96
CA LYS A 60 -8.02 -14.52 12.95
C LYS A 60 -6.78 -13.70 12.58
N TYR A 61 -6.63 -13.36 11.30
CA TYR A 61 -5.47 -12.64 10.76
C TYR A 61 -5.82 -12.10 9.37
N SER A 62 -5.18 -11.02 8.95
CA SER A 62 -5.15 -10.62 7.54
C SER A 62 -3.79 -10.93 6.93
N TRP A 63 -3.75 -11.07 5.62
CA TRP A 63 -2.49 -11.15 4.88
C TRP A 63 -2.56 -10.33 3.59
N THR A 64 -1.40 -9.86 3.17
CA THR A 64 -1.14 -9.09 1.96
C THR A 64 0.13 -9.63 1.30
N GLN A 65 0.40 -9.28 0.06
CA GLN A 65 1.56 -9.76 -0.66
C GLN A 65 2.03 -8.80 -1.76
N SER A 66 3.32 -8.89 -2.05
CA SER A 66 3.93 -8.47 -3.31
C SER A 66 4.29 -9.72 -4.14
N LEU A 67 4.99 -9.56 -5.26
CA LEU A 67 5.61 -10.71 -5.93
C LEU A 67 6.72 -11.36 -5.11
N GLN A 68 7.37 -10.61 -4.21
CA GLN A 68 8.57 -11.04 -3.47
C GLN A 68 8.23 -11.60 -2.08
N GLU A 69 7.19 -11.06 -1.44
CA GLU A 69 6.92 -11.24 -0.01
C GLU A 69 5.43 -11.46 0.28
N VAL A 70 5.14 -12.05 1.44
CA VAL A 70 3.81 -12.10 2.06
C VAL A 70 3.92 -11.45 3.43
N ASN A 71 3.05 -10.50 3.74
CA ASN A 71 2.95 -9.89 5.06
C ASN A 71 1.66 -10.38 5.74
N ILE A 72 1.73 -10.80 6.99
CA ILE A 72 0.62 -11.37 7.76
C ILE A 72 0.47 -10.55 9.05
N VAL A 73 -0.71 -10.00 9.29
CA VAL A 73 -1.02 -9.22 10.50
C VAL A 73 -1.99 -10.01 11.36
N ILE A 74 -1.58 -10.32 12.59
CA ILE A 74 -2.30 -11.17 13.53
C ILE A 74 -2.63 -10.35 14.78
N PRO A 75 -3.91 -9.98 15.01
CA PRO A 75 -4.31 -9.36 16.26
C PRO A 75 -4.02 -10.26 17.46
N VAL A 76 -3.44 -9.70 18.53
CA VAL A 76 -3.09 -10.42 19.77
C VAL A 76 -3.59 -9.65 21.00
N PRO A 77 -3.80 -10.31 22.16
CA PRO A 77 -4.19 -9.63 23.38
C PRO A 77 -3.21 -8.52 23.78
N ALA A 78 -3.74 -7.39 24.25
CA ALA A 78 -2.94 -6.24 24.66
C ALA A 78 -1.90 -6.62 25.72
N GLY A 79 -0.65 -6.21 25.51
CA GLY A 79 0.47 -6.52 26.39
C GLY A 79 1.15 -7.87 26.13
N THR A 80 0.82 -8.55 25.01
CA THR A 80 1.56 -9.73 24.52
C THR A 80 3.04 -9.39 24.33
N LYS A 81 3.95 -10.24 24.83
CA LYS A 81 5.40 -10.07 24.70
C LYS A 81 6.02 -11.21 23.90
N SER A 82 7.23 -11.01 23.39
CA SER A 82 7.95 -12.00 22.57
C SER A 82 8.11 -13.36 23.24
N ARG A 83 8.20 -13.39 24.58
CA ARG A 83 8.29 -14.62 25.37
C ARG A 83 7.00 -15.45 25.34
N ASP A 84 5.86 -14.82 25.07
CA ASP A 84 4.52 -15.43 25.09
C ASP A 84 4.13 -15.95 23.70
N ILE A 85 4.94 -15.68 22.67
CA ILE A 85 4.75 -16.13 21.29
C ILE A 85 5.41 -17.49 21.05
N VAL A 86 4.76 -18.30 20.20
CA VAL A 86 5.30 -19.48 19.54
C VAL A 86 5.30 -19.17 18.05
N TYR A 87 6.49 -19.09 17.45
CA TYR A 87 6.68 -18.87 16.02
C TYR A 87 7.65 -19.91 15.47
N GLU A 88 7.27 -20.55 14.36
CA GLU A 88 8.11 -21.48 13.62
C GLU A 88 7.79 -21.35 12.13
N ALA A 89 8.79 -20.91 11.35
CA ALA A 89 8.72 -20.88 9.90
C ALA A 89 9.69 -21.91 9.31
N LYS A 90 9.16 -22.75 8.42
CA LYS A 90 9.89 -23.74 7.63
C LYS A 90 9.60 -23.48 6.17
N ALA A 91 10.46 -24.01 5.29
CA ALA A 91 10.40 -23.74 3.84
C ALA A 91 9.00 -23.93 3.21
N LYS A 92 8.12 -24.78 3.75
CA LYS A 92 6.73 -24.97 3.27
C LYS A 92 5.66 -24.98 4.38
N HIS A 93 5.97 -24.52 5.58
CA HIS A 93 5.05 -24.61 6.72
C HIS A 93 5.23 -23.43 7.67
N LEU A 94 4.12 -22.89 8.17
CA LEU A 94 4.12 -21.81 9.16
C LEU A 94 3.27 -22.22 10.37
N LYS A 95 3.84 -22.01 11.55
CA LYS A 95 3.15 -22.14 12.83
C LYS A 95 3.29 -20.84 13.62
N PHE A 96 2.16 -20.28 14.04
CA PHE A 96 2.09 -19.13 14.92
C PHE A 96 1.00 -19.32 15.98
N GLY A 97 1.31 -18.99 17.24
CA GLY A 97 0.34 -19.02 18.33
C GLY A 97 0.87 -18.38 19.61
N LEU A 98 0.03 -18.38 20.64
CA LEU A 98 0.38 -17.87 21.97
C LEU A 98 0.57 -19.03 22.96
N LYS A 99 1.59 -18.95 23.80
CA LYS A 99 1.87 -19.96 24.83
C LYS A 99 0.71 -20.07 25.81
N GLY A 100 0.34 -21.30 26.15
CA GLY A 100 -0.78 -21.60 27.03
C GLY A 100 -2.15 -21.61 26.35
N GLN A 101 -2.27 -21.20 25.08
CA GLN A 101 -3.49 -21.43 24.30
C GLN A 101 -3.54 -22.88 23.78
N PRO A 102 -4.72 -23.53 23.75
CA PRO A 102 -4.85 -24.94 23.37
C PRO A 102 -4.68 -25.19 21.88
N ALA A 103 -4.87 -24.17 21.04
CA ALA A 103 -4.70 -24.25 19.59
C ALA A 103 -3.85 -23.06 19.10
N PRO A 104 -2.94 -23.29 18.12
CA PRO A 104 -2.26 -22.21 17.41
C PRO A 104 -3.25 -21.40 16.57
N ILE A 105 -2.86 -20.16 16.24
CA ILE A 105 -3.66 -19.27 15.38
C ILE A 105 -3.45 -19.65 13.91
N ILE A 106 -2.22 -20.01 13.56
CA ILE A 106 -1.79 -20.53 12.25
C ILE A 106 -0.99 -21.81 12.53
N ASP A 107 -1.30 -22.91 11.85
CA ASP A 107 -0.51 -24.14 11.84
C ASP A 107 -0.86 -24.91 10.57
N GLY A 108 -0.01 -24.84 9.56
CA GLY A 108 -0.32 -25.44 8.28
C GLY A 108 0.76 -25.26 7.21
N ASP A 109 0.59 -26.04 6.15
CA ASP A 109 1.41 -25.96 4.96
C ASP A 109 1.13 -24.66 4.19
N LEU A 110 2.18 -23.91 3.90
CA LEU A 110 2.14 -22.72 3.04
C LEU A 110 1.81 -23.08 1.59
N PHE A 111 1.17 -22.16 0.87
CA PHE A 111 0.79 -22.35 -0.53
C PHE A 111 1.99 -22.66 -1.44
N GLN A 112 3.09 -21.92 -1.31
CA GLN A 112 4.38 -22.18 -1.96
C GLN A 112 5.53 -22.10 -0.95
N SER A 113 6.75 -22.33 -1.42
CA SER A 113 7.92 -22.27 -0.55
C SER A 113 8.36 -20.85 -0.21
N ILE A 114 8.87 -20.68 1.01
CA ILE A 114 9.52 -19.46 1.53
C ILE A 114 11.00 -19.72 1.78
N LYS A 115 11.76 -18.65 1.99
CA LYS A 115 13.15 -18.70 2.48
C LYS A 115 13.16 -18.40 4.00
N PRO A 116 13.23 -19.40 4.90
CA PRO A 116 13.01 -19.18 6.33
C PRO A 116 13.99 -18.18 6.97
N ASP A 117 15.25 -18.18 6.51
CA ASP A 117 16.31 -17.30 7.01
C ASP A 117 16.13 -15.82 6.59
N GLU A 118 15.29 -15.56 5.58
CA GLU A 118 14.90 -14.22 5.12
C GLU A 118 13.47 -13.86 5.62
N CYS A 119 12.91 -14.59 6.59
CA CYS A 119 11.60 -14.29 7.19
C CYS A 119 11.74 -13.62 8.57
N LEU A 120 10.91 -12.63 8.83
CA LEU A 120 10.97 -11.78 10.03
C LEU A 120 9.61 -11.72 10.73
N TRP A 121 9.60 -11.42 12.03
CA TRP A 121 8.37 -11.08 12.74
C TRP A 121 8.62 -10.02 13.81
N SER A 122 7.60 -9.22 14.10
CA SER A 122 7.62 -8.12 15.07
C SER A 122 6.30 -8.06 15.84
N ILE A 123 6.32 -7.44 17.03
CA ILE A 123 5.12 -7.06 17.77
C ILE A 123 4.89 -5.58 17.51
N GLU A 124 3.69 -5.23 17.03
CA GLU A 124 3.26 -3.86 16.78
C GLU A 124 2.32 -3.40 17.90
N ASP A 125 2.67 -2.27 18.53
CA ASP A 125 1.92 -1.60 19.60
C ASP A 125 1.38 -2.52 20.72
N GLN A 126 2.06 -3.64 20.96
CA GLN A 126 1.67 -4.71 21.90
C GLN A 126 0.25 -5.27 21.67
N SER A 127 -0.31 -5.12 20.46
CA SER A 127 -1.69 -5.49 20.12
C SER A 127 -1.82 -6.22 18.77
N ALA A 128 -0.79 -6.22 17.94
CA ALA A 128 -0.68 -7.07 16.76
C ALA A 128 0.71 -7.71 16.66
N VAL A 129 0.80 -8.80 15.89
CA VAL A 129 2.06 -9.38 15.41
C VAL A 129 2.06 -9.35 13.90
N SER A 130 3.12 -8.77 13.33
CA SER A 130 3.38 -8.78 11.90
C SER A 130 4.43 -9.84 11.58
N ILE A 131 4.17 -10.66 10.57
CA ILE A 131 5.09 -11.67 10.05
C ILE A 131 5.35 -11.35 8.58
N LEU A 132 6.62 -11.19 8.22
CA LEU A 132 7.08 -11.02 6.84
C LEU A 132 7.69 -12.35 6.36
N LEU A 133 7.08 -12.96 5.36
CA LEU A 133 7.59 -14.16 4.69
C LEU A 133 8.20 -13.80 3.34
N THR A 134 9.50 -14.05 3.17
CA THR A 134 10.15 -13.91 1.86
C THR A 134 9.90 -15.15 1.01
N LYS A 135 9.26 -14.98 -0.14
CA LYS A 135 8.94 -16.08 -1.05
C LYS A 135 10.21 -16.64 -1.70
N GLN A 136 10.27 -17.96 -1.86
CA GLN A 136 11.32 -18.61 -2.64
C GLN A 136 11.10 -18.41 -4.15
N ASN A 137 9.85 -18.47 -4.61
CA ASN A 137 9.49 -18.05 -5.96
C ASN A 137 8.97 -16.61 -5.93
N GLN A 138 9.66 -15.71 -6.63
CA GLN A 138 9.34 -14.27 -6.66
C GLN A 138 8.64 -13.84 -7.96
N THR A 139 8.09 -14.78 -8.74
CA THR A 139 7.27 -14.49 -9.94
C THR A 139 5.77 -14.68 -9.73
N ASP A 140 5.36 -15.34 -8.64
CA ASP A 140 4.01 -15.87 -8.48
C ASP A 140 3.20 -15.16 -7.40
N TRP A 141 1.97 -14.80 -7.76
CA TRP A 141 0.93 -14.43 -6.81
C TRP A 141 0.42 -15.66 -6.09
N TRP A 142 0.43 -15.62 -4.76
CA TRP A 142 -0.14 -16.68 -3.94
C TRP A 142 -1.65 -16.56 -3.96
N LYS A 143 -2.36 -17.66 -4.22
CA LYS A 143 -3.82 -17.65 -4.21
C LYS A 143 -4.42 -17.83 -2.81
N SER A 144 -3.64 -18.32 -1.85
CA SER A 144 -4.01 -18.44 -0.43
C SER A 144 -2.74 -18.36 0.42
N LEU A 145 -2.86 -18.17 1.74
CA LEU A 145 -1.71 -18.27 2.64
C LEU A 145 -1.32 -19.74 2.87
N LEU A 146 -2.26 -20.54 3.40
CA LEU A 146 -2.10 -21.97 3.59
C LEU A 146 -2.78 -22.77 2.47
N LYS A 147 -2.40 -24.05 2.34
CA LYS A 147 -3.12 -25.00 1.48
C LYS A 147 -4.47 -25.36 2.08
N GLY A 148 -5.54 -25.17 1.32
CA GLY A 148 -6.91 -25.46 1.75
C GLY A 148 -7.65 -24.27 2.36
N ASP A 149 -6.97 -23.15 2.60
CA ASP A 149 -7.60 -21.86 2.89
C ASP A 149 -8.41 -21.34 1.68
N PRO A 150 -9.34 -20.39 1.88
CA PRO A 150 -10.03 -19.69 0.79
C PRO A 150 -9.07 -19.06 -0.21
N GLU A 151 -9.38 -19.19 -1.50
CA GLU A 151 -8.50 -18.72 -2.58
C GLU A 151 -8.97 -17.39 -3.19
N ILE A 152 -8.03 -16.46 -3.41
CA ILE A 152 -8.26 -15.22 -4.17
C ILE A 152 -8.26 -15.46 -5.67
N ASP A 153 -8.94 -14.56 -6.38
CA ASP A 153 -8.85 -14.41 -7.81
C ASP A 153 -7.61 -13.60 -8.18
N THR A 154 -6.52 -14.30 -8.50
CA THR A 154 -5.25 -13.69 -8.90
C THR A 154 -5.34 -12.86 -10.20
N GLN A 155 -6.45 -12.92 -10.95
CA GLN A 155 -6.71 -12.01 -12.08
C GLN A 155 -7.14 -10.60 -11.65
N LYS A 156 -7.52 -10.42 -10.37
CA LYS A 156 -7.93 -9.15 -9.77
C LYS A 156 -6.87 -8.52 -8.87
N VAL A 157 -5.66 -9.07 -8.90
CA VAL A 157 -4.51 -8.54 -8.16
C VAL A 157 -3.94 -7.33 -8.89
N GLU A 158 -3.78 -6.23 -8.17
CA GLU A 158 -3.17 -5.00 -8.67
C GLU A 158 -1.67 -5.02 -8.33
N PRO A 159 -0.76 -5.21 -9.31
CA PRO A 159 0.67 -5.16 -9.04
C PRO A 159 1.06 -3.76 -8.54
N GLU A 160 1.99 -3.69 -7.58
CA GLU A 160 2.47 -2.39 -7.13
C GLU A 160 3.02 -1.59 -8.33
N PRO A 161 2.66 -0.28 -8.45
CA PRO A 161 3.20 0.54 -9.52
C PRO A 161 4.71 0.68 -9.30
N SER A 162 5.49 0.08 -10.19
CA SER A 162 6.96 0.13 -10.15
C SER A 162 7.41 1.57 -9.93
N LYS A 163 8.11 1.82 -8.81
CA LYS A 163 8.64 3.14 -8.53
C LYS A 163 9.63 3.46 -9.65
N LEU A 164 9.40 4.56 -10.36
CA LEU A 164 10.25 4.94 -11.49
C LEU A 164 11.71 5.25 -11.10
N SER A 165 12.01 5.32 -9.81
CA SER A 165 13.37 5.32 -9.25
C SER A 165 14.14 4.03 -9.49
N ASP A 166 13.45 2.91 -9.61
CA ASP A 166 14.02 1.56 -9.55
C ASP A 166 14.29 0.98 -10.97
N LEU A 167 13.91 1.75 -12.00
CA LEU A 167 14.20 1.50 -13.41
C LEU A 167 15.47 2.25 -13.82
N ASP A 168 16.26 1.66 -14.73
CA ASP A 168 17.37 2.36 -15.38
C ASP A 168 16.88 3.58 -16.16
N SER A 169 17.79 4.50 -16.48
CA SER A 169 17.42 5.81 -17.08
C SER A 169 16.73 5.72 -18.45
N GLU A 170 16.95 4.64 -19.22
CA GLU A 170 16.34 4.43 -20.53
C GLU A 170 14.95 3.80 -20.41
N THR A 171 14.82 2.73 -19.62
CA THR A 171 13.53 2.11 -19.30
C THR A 171 12.60 3.09 -18.58
N ARG A 172 13.12 3.85 -17.62
CA ARG A 172 12.38 4.91 -16.92
C ARG A 172 11.79 5.93 -17.88
N ARG A 173 12.61 6.49 -18.79
CA ARG A 173 12.16 7.49 -19.77
C ARG A 173 11.08 6.93 -20.70
N THR A 174 11.17 5.65 -21.04
CA THR A 174 10.17 4.94 -21.84
C THR A 174 8.85 4.78 -21.09
N VAL A 175 8.90 4.40 -19.81
CA VAL A 175 7.71 4.29 -18.94
C VAL A 175 7.08 5.66 -18.67
N GLU A 176 7.88 6.71 -18.42
CA GLU A 176 7.39 8.09 -18.29
C GLU A 176 6.64 8.55 -19.54
N LYS A 177 7.19 8.29 -20.74
CA LYS A 177 6.53 8.56 -22.02
C LYS A 177 5.21 7.80 -22.16
N MET A 178 5.19 6.49 -21.86
CA MET A 178 3.97 5.69 -21.95
C MET A 178 2.88 6.17 -20.98
N MET A 179 3.23 6.49 -19.73
CA MET A 179 2.30 7.03 -18.74
C MET A 179 1.77 8.41 -19.14
N PHE A 180 2.61 9.27 -19.71
CA PHE A 180 2.19 10.57 -20.25
C PHE A 180 1.22 10.36 -21.43
N ASP A 181 1.60 9.57 -22.43
CA ASP A 181 0.81 9.33 -23.65
C ASP A 181 -0.55 8.70 -23.31
N GLN A 182 -0.60 7.75 -22.37
CA GLN A 182 -1.85 7.14 -21.90
C GLN A 182 -2.75 8.18 -21.22
N ARG A 183 -2.20 9.09 -20.41
CA ARG A 183 -2.94 10.17 -19.76
C ARG A 183 -3.44 11.21 -20.76
N GLN A 184 -2.62 11.62 -21.74
CA GLN A 184 -3.05 12.56 -22.78
C GLN A 184 -4.21 11.97 -23.60
N LYS A 185 -4.11 10.69 -24.03
CA LYS A 185 -5.20 10.00 -24.74
C LYS A 185 -6.52 9.97 -23.94
N GLN A 186 -6.47 9.68 -22.65
CA GLN A 186 -7.66 9.73 -21.78
C GLN A 186 -8.27 11.13 -21.66
N MET A 187 -7.44 12.18 -21.74
CA MET A 187 -7.87 13.58 -21.73
C MET A 187 -8.22 14.13 -23.13
N GLY A 188 -8.19 13.31 -24.19
CA GLY A 188 -8.40 13.77 -25.57
C GLY A 188 -7.34 14.77 -26.07
N ARG A 189 -6.10 14.63 -25.58
CA ARG A 189 -4.97 15.52 -25.89
C ARG A 189 -3.88 14.80 -26.68
N PRO A 190 -3.03 15.53 -27.44
CA PRO A 190 -1.93 14.94 -28.19
C PRO A 190 -0.91 14.22 -27.30
N THR A 191 -0.43 13.08 -27.78
CA THR A 191 0.69 12.32 -27.22
C THR A 191 2.03 13.01 -27.45
N SER A 192 3.08 12.52 -26.80
CA SER A 192 4.47 13.00 -26.96
C SER A 192 4.93 13.03 -28.41
N ASP A 193 4.55 12.04 -29.21
CA ASP A 193 5.00 11.92 -30.61
C ASP A 193 4.22 12.89 -31.51
N GLU A 194 2.91 13.06 -31.27
CA GLU A 194 2.07 14.04 -31.97
C GLU A 194 2.49 15.47 -31.62
N MET A 195 2.86 15.75 -30.36
CA MET A 195 3.42 17.04 -29.94
C MET A 195 4.75 17.34 -30.66
N GLN A 196 5.65 16.35 -30.76
CA GLN A 196 6.92 16.52 -31.50
C GLN A 196 6.67 16.76 -33.00
N GLN A 197 5.73 16.05 -33.62
CA GLN A 197 5.35 16.27 -35.01
C GLN A 197 4.74 17.66 -35.23
N GLN A 198 3.86 18.12 -34.33
CA GLN A 198 3.29 19.47 -34.37
C GLN A 198 4.37 20.56 -34.21
N GLU A 199 5.34 20.38 -33.31
CA GLU A 199 6.43 21.34 -33.13
C GLU A 199 7.37 21.38 -34.35
N LEU A 200 7.70 20.21 -34.93
CA LEU A 200 8.52 20.12 -36.14
C LEU A 200 7.82 20.75 -37.34
N LEU A 201 6.54 20.47 -37.53
CA LEU A 201 5.72 21.07 -38.59
C LEU A 201 5.63 22.60 -38.42
N LYS A 202 5.43 23.08 -37.19
CA LYS A 202 5.41 24.52 -36.89
C LYS A 202 6.73 25.20 -37.24
N LYS A 203 7.87 24.65 -36.81
CA LYS A 203 9.20 25.18 -37.17
C LYS A 203 9.43 25.19 -38.68
N PHE A 204 8.96 24.15 -39.37
CA PHE A 204 9.05 24.06 -40.83
C PHE A 204 8.20 25.11 -41.55
N MET A 205 6.98 25.38 -41.06
CA MET A 205 6.11 26.47 -41.53
C MET A 205 6.75 27.85 -41.32
N GLU A 206 7.29 28.11 -40.13
CA GLU A 206 7.97 29.37 -39.79
C GLU A 206 9.21 29.63 -40.67
N GLN A 207 9.96 28.57 -41.01
CA GLN A 207 11.13 28.65 -41.90
C GLN A 207 10.77 28.71 -43.39
N ASN A 208 9.53 28.40 -43.78
CA ASN A 208 9.08 28.41 -45.18
C ASN A 208 7.76 29.20 -45.36
N PRO A 209 7.74 30.53 -45.15
CA PRO A 209 6.50 31.33 -45.13
C PRO A 209 5.72 31.35 -46.44
N ASN A 210 6.38 31.04 -47.56
CA ASN A 210 5.79 31.02 -48.90
C ASN A 210 5.25 29.65 -49.33
N MET A 211 5.30 28.63 -48.46
CA MET A 211 4.80 27.29 -48.76
C MET A 211 3.32 27.16 -48.34
N ASP A 212 2.47 26.67 -49.24
CA ASP A 212 1.03 26.51 -49.00
C ASP A 212 0.73 25.19 -48.26
N PHE A 213 0.38 25.31 -46.98
CA PHE A 213 0.03 24.17 -46.12
C PHE A 213 -1.47 23.83 -46.11
N SER A 214 -2.32 24.51 -46.90
CA SER A 214 -3.78 24.28 -46.94
C SER A 214 -4.19 22.86 -47.35
N LYS A 215 -3.29 22.12 -48.00
CA LYS A 215 -3.48 20.72 -48.43
C LYS A 215 -2.88 19.68 -47.48
N VAL A 216 -2.20 20.10 -46.41
CA VAL A 216 -1.67 19.17 -45.40
C VAL A 216 -2.81 18.71 -44.51
N LYS A 217 -3.08 17.40 -44.54
CA LYS A 217 -4.11 16.78 -43.71
C LYS A 217 -3.64 16.74 -42.26
N MET A 218 -3.93 17.80 -41.51
CA MET A 218 -3.80 17.84 -40.05
C MET A 218 -4.55 16.62 -39.47
N MET A 219 -3.84 15.71 -38.81
CA MET A 219 -4.48 14.64 -38.05
C MET A 219 -5.11 15.25 -36.78
N GLN A 220 -6.42 15.09 -36.66
CA GLN A 220 -7.20 15.36 -35.44
C GLN A 220 -7.40 14.05 -34.68
#